data_AF-A0A6H1KT91-F1
#
_entry.id   AF-A0A6H1KT91-F1
#
_cell.length_a   1.000
_cell.length_b   1.000
_cell.length_c   1.000
_cell.angle_alpha   90.00
_cell.angle_beta   90.00
_cell.angle_gamma   90.00
#
_symmetry.space_group_name_H-M   'P 1'
#
loop_
_entity.id
_entity.type
_entity.pdbx_description
1 polymer ?
#
loop_
_entity_poly.entity_id
_entity_poly.type
_entity_poly.pdbx_seq_one_letter_code
_entity_poly.pdbx_strand_id
1 'polypeptide(L)'
;MPKHSDTAPAGRTTCRARRVSVDPLGPVLVEGPVEIVLDDGTVARSERFMVAICTCRRSRTYPWCDTSHRPREKTAGVPTPHERSQQAHDGNDGRATRPAPDDRNSP
;
A
#
# COMPACT_ATOMS: atom_id res chain seq x y z
N MET A 1 -17.28 39.85 60.07
CA MET A 1 -17.66 40.17 58.67
C MET A 1 -16.50 40.96 58.07
N PRO A 2 -16.03 40.72 56.83
CA PRO A 2 -16.42 39.72 55.83
C PRO A 2 -15.46 38.52 55.80
N LYS A 3 -15.95 37.35 55.40
CA LYS A 3 -15.13 36.17 55.10
C LYS A 3 -14.77 36.24 53.62
N HIS A 4 -13.51 36.49 53.31
CA HIS A 4 -13.00 36.29 51.96
C HIS A 4 -12.79 34.79 51.78
N SER A 5 -13.85 34.13 51.30
CA SER A 5 -13.77 32.80 50.73
C SER A 5 -12.89 32.91 49.49
N ASP A 6 -11.66 32.41 49.58
CA ASP A 6 -10.80 32.25 48.41
C ASP A 6 -11.38 31.08 47.59
N THR A 7 -12.25 31.41 46.64
CA THR A 7 -12.76 30.46 45.66
C THR A 7 -11.60 30.11 44.74
N ALA A 8 -10.96 28.96 44.99
CA ALA A 8 -10.02 28.37 44.05
C ALA A 8 -10.66 28.25 42.65
N PRO A 9 -9.96 28.63 41.57
CA PRO A 9 -10.52 28.57 40.23
C PRO A 9 -10.79 27.11 39.87
N ALA A 10 -11.96 26.86 39.28
CA ALA A 10 -12.32 25.55 38.76
C ALA A 10 -11.16 24.97 37.92
N GLY A 11 -10.66 23.81 38.33
CA GLY A 11 -9.49 23.17 37.74
C GLY A 11 -9.62 23.06 36.22
N ARG A 12 -8.54 23.35 35.51
CA ARG A 12 -8.43 23.05 34.08
C ARG A 12 -8.63 21.56 33.90
N THR A 13 -9.78 21.13 33.41
CA THR A 13 -9.98 19.75 32.95
C THR A 13 -9.00 19.49 31.83
N THR A 14 -7.90 18.80 32.12
CA THR A 14 -6.99 18.33 31.09
C THR A 14 -7.73 17.26 30.30
N CYS A 15 -8.25 17.60 29.12
CA CYS A 15 -8.75 16.59 28.20
C CYS A 15 -7.60 15.63 27.89
N ARG A 16 -7.75 14.35 28.25
CA ARG A 16 -6.77 13.32 27.91
C ARG A 16 -6.67 13.27 26.38
N ALA A 17 -5.47 13.48 25.85
CA ALA A 17 -5.23 13.34 24.42
C ALA A 17 -5.60 11.92 23.97
N ARG A 18 -6.34 11.80 22.86
CA ARG A 18 -6.61 10.51 22.24
C ARG A 18 -5.38 10.04 21.48
N ARG A 19 -4.99 8.78 21.66
CA ARG A 19 -3.87 8.21 20.92
C ARG A 19 -4.27 7.95 19.47
N VAL A 20 -3.38 8.35 18.56
CA VAL A 20 -3.43 8.05 17.13
C VAL A 20 -2.10 7.45 16.71
N SER A 21 -2.14 6.32 16.01
CA SER A 21 -0.97 5.67 15.41
C SER A 21 -1.16 5.57 13.91
N VAL A 22 -0.13 5.93 13.14
CA VAL A 22 -0.16 5.89 11.68
C VAL A 22 0.67 4.70 11.20
N ASP A 23 0.06 3.79 10.45
CA ASP A 23 0.78 2.79 9.68
C ASP A 23 1.10 3.37 8.29
N PRO A 24 2.38 3.57 7.91
CA PRO A 24 2.77 4.18 6.64
C PRO A 24 2.17 3.51 5.39
N LEU A 25 1.88 2.21 5.44
CA LEU A 25 1.30 1.44 4.33
C LEU A 25 -0.10 0.90 4.67
N GLY A 26 -0.68 1.39 5.76
CA GLY A 26 -1.87 0.83 6.36
C GLY A 26 -2.84 1.90 6.89
N PRO A 27 -3.76 1.50 7.77
CA PRO A 27 -4.75 2.40 8.33
C PRO A 27 -4.16 3.35 9.38
N VAL A 28 -4.90 4.40 9.69
CA VAL A 28 -4.70 5.17 10.93
C VAL A 28 -5.48 4.48 12.04
N LEU A 29 -4.80 4.14 13.13
CA LEU A 29 -5.40 3.55 14.33
C LEU A 29 -5.73 4.65 15.34
N VAL A 30 -6.99 4.72 15.78
CA VAL A 30 -7.49 5.75 16.71
C VAL A 30 -8.13 5.10 17.92
N GLU A 31 -7.76 5.58 19.12
CA GLU A 31 -8.43 5.23 20.38
C GLU A 31 -9.87 5.76 20.38
N GLY A 32 -10.83 4.84 20.39
CA GLY A 32 -12.25 5.14 20.28
C GLY A 32 -12.96 5.36 21.61
N PRO A 33 -14.28 5.58 21.59
CA PRO A 33 -15.15 5.63 20.39
C PRO A 33 -14.85 6.83 19.49
N VAL A 34 -15.16 6.72 18.19
CA VAL A 34 -14.92 7.77 17.20
C VAL A 34 -16.15 8.08 16.34
N GLU A 35 -16.26 9.34 15.95
CA GLU A 35 -17.12 9.81 14.86
C GLU A 35 -16.23 10.39 13.77
N ILE A 36 -16.52 10.03 12.52
CA ILE A 36 -15.81 10.51 11.34
C ILE A 36 -16.81 11.24 10.46
N VAL A 37 -16.54 12.52 10.23
CA VAL A 37 -17.24 13.33 9.23
C VAL A 37 -16.56 13.11 7.89
N LEU A 38 -17.33 12.69 6.89
CA LEU A 38 -16.87 12.52 5.51
C LEU A 38 -16.99 13.82 4.72
N ASP A 39 -16.43 13.83 3.51
CA ASP A 39 -16.46 14.96 2.59
C ASP A 39 -17.87 15.27 2.07
N ASP A 40 -18.74 14.26 1.98
CA ASP A 40 -20.17 14.40 1.69
C ASP A 40 -21.02 14.88 2.89
N GLY A 41 -20.38 15.12 4.04
CA GLY A 41 -21.03 15.54 5.28
C GLY A 41 -21.69 14.41 6.08
N THR A 42 -21.63 13.16 5.60
CA THR A 42 -22.14 12.02 6.37
C THR A 42 -21.23 11.70 7.56
N VAL A 43 -21.82 11.13 8.62
CA VAL A 43 -21.11 10.76 9.85
C VAL A 43 -21.10 9.25 10.01
N ALA A 44 -19.91 8.67 10.07
CA ALA A 44 -19.71 7.28 10.41
C ALA A 44 -19.22 7.16 11.86
N ARG A 45 -19.90 6.34 12.66
CA ARG A 45 -19.62 6.16 14.09
C ARG A 45 -19.15 4.75 14.41
N SER A 46 -18.19 4.62 15.33
CA SER A 46 -17.74 3.34 15.86
C SER A 46 -17.57 3.40 17.37
N GLU A 47 -18.18 2.44 18.07
CA GLU A 47 -18.05 2.26 19.53
C GLU A 47 -16.83 1.45 19.95
N ARG A 48 -15.99 1.00 19.00
CA ARG A 48 -14.84 0.17 19.31
C ARG A 48 -13.75 0.98 20.03
N PHE A 49 -13.06 0.34 20.97
CA PHE A 49 -11.94 0.95 21.70
C PHE A 49 -10.73 1.27 20.81
N MET A 50 -10.53 0.52 19.73
CA MET A 50 -9.55 0.81 18.69
C MET A 50 -10.20 0.73 17.33
N VAL A 51 -10.03 1.79 16.53
CA VAL A 51 -10.68 1.94 15.24
C VAL A 51 -9.62 2.14 14.15
N ALA A 52 -9.70 1.36 13.08
CA ALA A 52 -8.81 1.46 11.94
C ALA A 52 -9.48 2.25 10.81
N ILE A 53 -8.96 3.45 10.53
CA ILE A 53 -9.45 4.36 9.49
C ILE A 53 -8.68 4.10 8.20
N CYS A 54 -9.42 3.93 7.10
CA CYS A 54 -8.88 3.69 5.78
C CYS A 54 -8.24 4.96 5.21
N THR A 55 -6.97 4.87 4.83
CA THR A 55 -6.23 5.93 4.12
C THR A 55 -6.09 5.62 2.62
N CYS A 56 -6.20 4.35 2.23
CA CYS A 56 -5.93 3.90 0.86
C CYS A 56 -7.14 3.99 -0.10
N ARG A 57 -8.34 4.35 0.40
CA ARG A 57 -9.60 4.44 -0.36
C ARG A 57 -10.05 3.17 -1.12
N ARG A 58 -9.41 2.02 -0.87
CA ARG A 58 -9.79 0.72 -1.46
C ARG A 58 -10.83 -0.06 -0.65
N SER A 59 -11.18 0.42 0.54
CA SER A 59 -12.14 -0.27 1.43
C SER A 59 -13.55 -0.24 0.86
N ARG A 60 -14.26 -1.38 0.97
CA ARG A 60 -15.68 -1.49 0.64
C ARG A 60 -16.59 -0.90 1.72
N THR A 61 -16.05 -0.65 2.90
CA THR A 61 -16.75 -0.11 4.07
C THR A 61 -16.11 1.18 4.55
N TYR A 62 -15.61 1.99 3.60
CA TYR A 62 -15.07 3.31 3.87
C TYR A 62 -16.04 4.11 4.78
N PRO A 63 -15.56 4.74 5.88
CA PRO A 63 -14.16 5.05 6.23
C PRO A 63 -13.38 3.94 6.96
N TRP A 64 -13.95 2.78 7.22
CA TRP A 64 -13.30 1.72 7.99
C TRP A 64 -12.32 0.92 7.15
N CYS A 65 -11.19 0.51 7.74
CA CYS A 65 -10.25 -0.38 7.06
C CYS A 65 -10.76 -1.83 7.08
N ASP A 66 -10.90 -2.43 5.90
CA ASP A 66 -11.31 -3.82 5.67
C ASP A 66 -10.15 -4.70 5.15
N THR A 67 -8.90 -4.27 5.40
CA THR A 67 -7.65 -4.87 4.89
C THR A 67 -7.38 -4.74 3.39
N SER A 68 -8.23 -4.05 2.61
CA SER A 68 -8.01 -3.81 1.17
C SER A 68 -6.75 -3.00 0.83
N HIS A 69 -6.05 -2.45 1.83
CA HIS A 69 -4.74 -1.81 1.65
C HIS A 69 -3.64 -2.79 1.26
N ARG A 70 -3.79 -4.08 1.59
CA ARG A 70 -2.77 -5.09 1.28
C ARG A 70 -2.66 -5.28 -0.23
N PRO A 71 -1.44 -5.42 -0.79
CA PRO A 71 -1.26 -5.83 -2.18
C PRO A 71 -1.94 -7.18 -2.40
N ARG A 72 -2.61 -7.35 -3.55
CA ARG A 72 -2.95 -8.69 -4.03
C ARG A 72 -1.68 -9.25 -4.65
N GLU A 73 -1.15 -10.35 -4.10
CA GLU A 73 -0.15 -11.13 -4.81
C GLU A 73 -0.78 -11.54 -6.15
N LYS A 74 -0.29 -10.96 -7.24
CA LYS A 74 -0.56 -11.53 -8.55
C LYS A 74 0.17 -12.86 -8.51
N THR A 75 -0.57 -13.96 -8.36
CA THR A 75 -0.05 -15.26 -8.79
C THR A 75 0.38 -15.03 -10.23
N ALA A 76 1.69 -14.93 -10.45
CA ALA A 76 2.24 -14.80 -11.78
C ALA A 76 1.61 -15.94 -12.58
N GLY A 77 0.84 -15.58 -13.61
CA GLY A 77 0.21 -16.56 -14.46
C GLY A 77 1.27 -17.55 -14.87
N VAL A 78 1.01 -18.84 -14.64
CA VAL A 78 1.82 -19.89 -15.23
C VAL A 78 1.86 -19.60 -16.72
N PRO A 79 3.03 -19.26 -17.32
CA PRO A 79 3.07 -18.97 -18.74
C PRO A 79 2.66 -20.23 -19.49
N THR A 80 1.62 -20.12 -20.31
CA THR A 80 1.13 -21.23 -21.11
C THR A 80 2.19 -21.59 -22.18
N PRO A 81 2.40 -22.87 -22.53
CA PRO A 81 3.48 -23.32 -23.40
C PRO A 81 3.60 -22.71 -24.82
N HIS A 82 2.66 -21.87 -25.25
CA HIS A 82 2.53 -21.42 -26.65
C HIS A 82 3.45 -20.25 -27.04
N GLU A 83 4.13 -19.60 -26.11
CA GLU A 83 5.01 -18.44 -26.42
C GLU A 83 6.43 -18.83 -26.88
N ARG A 84 6.81 -20.12 -26.81
CA ARG A 84 8.14 -20.59 -27.24
C ARG A 84 8.38 -20.52 -28.75
N SER A 85 7.35 -20.42 -29.57
CA SER A 85 7.49 -20.56 -31.03
C SER A 85 7.86 -19.24 -31.75
N GLN A 86 7.93 -18.11 -31.05
CA GLN A 86 8.14 -16.79 -31.68
C GLN A 86 9.56 -16.22 -31.50
N GLN A 87 10.50 -16.93 -30.85
CA GLN A 87 11.89 -16.47 -30.68
C GLN A 87 12.90 -17.12 -31.65
N ALA A 88 12.47 -18.02 -32.53
CA ALA A 88 13.37 -18.82 -33.35
C ALA A 88 13.61 -18.29 -34.80
N HIS A 89 13.21 -17.06 -35.12
CA HIS A 89 13.31 -16.52 -36.50
C HIS A 89 14.13 -15.23 -36.65
N ASP A 90 14.81 -14.75 -35.59
CA ASP A 90 15.77 -13.65 -35.73
C ASP A 90 17.12 -14.20 -36.23
N GLY A 91 17.43 -13.85 -37.48
CA GLY A 91 18.45 -14.44 -38.33
C GLY A 91 19.90 -14.36 -37.82
N ASN A 92 20.60 -15.45 -38.03
CA ASN A 92 22.07 -15.53 -38.06
C ASN A 92 22.54 -14.96 -39.41
N ASP A 93 22.98 -13.71 -39.40
CA ASP A 93 23.63 -13.07 -40.54
C ASP A 93 25.15 -13.36 -40.53
N GLY A 94 25.51 -14.45 -41.21
CA GLY A 94 26.67 -14.49 -42.11
C GLY A 94 28.08 -14.27 -41.53
N ARG A 95 28.75 -15.38 -41.16
CA ARG A 95 30.21 -15.48 -41.32
C ARG A 95 30.60 -16.83 -41.92
N ALA A 96 30.50 -16.93 -43.24
CA ALA A 96 31.07 -18.04 -43.98
C ALA A 96 32.60 -17.89 -44.05
N THR A 97 33.33 -18.63 -43.21
CA THR A 97 34.77 -18.85 -43.40
C THR A 97 34.92 -19.93 -44.48
N ARG A 98 35.31 -19.57 -45.70
CA ARG A 98 35.67 -20.56 -46.73
C ARG A 98 37.11 -21.04 -46.45
N PRO A 99 37.39 -22.35 -46.38
CA PRO A 99 38.77 -22.84 -46.39
C PRO A 99 39.34 -22.76 -47.82
N ALA A 100 40.60 -22.36 -47.95
CA ALA A 100 41.34 -22.43 -49.21
C ALA A 100 42.05 -23.80 -49.33
N PRO A 101 42.18 -24.35 -50.55
CA PRO A 101 42.71 -25.70 -50.80
C PRO A 101 44.25 -25.77 -50.79
N ASP A 102 44.74 -26.99 -50.56
CA ASP A 102 46.15 -27.40 -50.63
C ASP A 102 46.66 -27.38 -52.08
N ASP A 103 47.73 -26.63 -52.35
CA ASP A 103 48.48 -26.74 -53.61
C ASP A 103 49.94 -27.16 -53.35
N ARG A 104 50.17 -28.47 -53.54
CA ARG A 104 51.48 -29.04 -53.83
C ARG A 104 51.89 -28.65 -55.27
N ASN A 105 53.18 -28.35 -55.44
CA ASN A 105 54.02 -28.55 -56.64
C ASN A 105 54.38 -27.32 -57.52
N SER A 106 55.60 -26.79 -57.29
CA SER A 106 56.73 -26.51 -58.22
C SER A 106 56.53 -25.71 -59.55
N PRO A 107 57.58 -25.09 -60.12
CA PRO A 107 58.90 -25.66 -60.44
C PRO A 107 59.95 -25.57 -59.32
#